data_AF-A0A1F3VPT5-F1
#
_entry.id   AF-A0A1F3VPT5-F1
#
_cell.length_a   1.000
_cell.length_b   1.000
_cell.length_c   1.000
_cell.angle_alpha   90.00
_cell.angle_beta   90.00
_cell.angle_gamma   90.00
#
_symmetry.space_group_name_H-M   'P 1'
#
loop_
_entity.id
_entity.type
_entity.pdbx_description
1 polymer ?
#
loop_
_entity_poly.entity_id
_entity_poly.type
_entity_poly.pdbx_seq_one_letter_code
_entity_poly.pdbx_strand_id
1 'polypeptide(L)'
;MIKQLKKESYLKFIKNSAGASAWRNFYAEVGGVKKDVLKNGDLSCAFFATSVLLIFGLIEKVHFTVKGAVGDLEKSGWKEINNLKPGAVLIWEKNKFFSNEHIGFYLNKKKAISNYFLKKKPFQHHFTYGTINGLPKRKIIKIFWHKELGRP
;
A
#
# COMPACT_ATOMS: atom_id res chain seq x y z
N MET A 1 -2.89 32.39 -3.24
CA MET A 1 -2.93 31.32 -2.23
C MET A 1 -3.38 30.03 -2.90
N ILE A 2 -2.64 28.93 -2.78
CA ILE A 2 -3.00 27.63 -3.38
C ILE A 2 -3.63 26.75 -2.31
N LYS A 3 -4.84 26.22 -2.56
CA LYS A 3 -5.53 25.28 -1.66
C LYS A 3 -5.33 23.85 -2.16
N GLN A 4 -4.73 22.99 -1.34
CA GLN A 4 -4.54 21.57 -1.69
C GLN A 4 -5.86 20.80 -1.60
N LEU A 5 -6.20 20.07 -2.66
CA LEU A 5 -7.25 19.03 -2.66
C LEU A 5 -6.62 17.69 -2.29
N LYS A 6 -6.47 17.43 -0.98
CA LYS A 6 -5.66 16.31 -0.46
C LYS A 6 -6.08 14.95 -1.02
N LYS A 7 -7.39 14.64 -0.97
CA LYS A 7 -7.93 13.34 -1.42
C LYS A 7 -7.73 13.12 -2.92
N GLU A 8 -8.02 14.13 -3.72
CA GLU A 8 -7.94 14.12 -5.18
C GLU A 8 -6.51 13.91 -5.62
N SER A 9 -5.58 14.70 -5.06
CA SER A 9 -4.15 14.58 -5.32
C SER A 9 -3.62 13.21 -4.85
N TYR A 10 -4.03 12.73 -3.69
CA TYR A 10 -3.67 11.41 -3.16
C TYR A 10 -4.10 10.28 -4.09
N LEU A 11 -5.37 10.27 -4.51
CA LEU A 11 -5.90 9.27 -5.44
C LEU A 11 -5.22 9.35 -6.80
N LYS A 12 -4.94 10.56 -7.30
CA LYS A 12 -4.26 10.73 -8.59
C LYS A 12 -2.80 10.27 -8.51
N PHE A 13 -2.10 10.57 -7.42
CA PHE A 13 -0.74 10.11 -7.17
C PHE A 13 -0.65 8.58 -7.13
N ILE A 14 -1.56 7.94 -6.38
CA ILE A 14 -1.69 6.48 -6.35
C ILE A 14 -1.93 5.92 -7.75
N LYS A 15 -2.84 6.49 -8.54
CA LYS A 15 -3.12 5.99 -9.89
C LYS A 15 -1.91 6.13 -10.82
N ASN A 16 -1.21 7.26 -10.73
CA ASN A 16 -0.05 7.57 -11.57
C ASN A 16 1.19 6.75 -11.19
N SER A 17 1.24 6.13 -10.01
CA SER A 17 2.37 5.28 -9.61
C SER A 17 2.42 3.94 -10.35
N ALA A 18 1.34 3.54 -11.02
CA ALA A 18 1.28 2.29 -11.77
C ALA A 18 2.39 2.24 -12.84
N GLY A 19 3.23 1.20 -12.77
CA GLY A 19 4.35 0.99 -13.70
C GLY A 19 5.63 1.77 -13.39
N ALA A 20 5.64 2.64 -12.38
CA ALA A 20 6.82 3.40 -11.99
C ALA A 20 7.86 2.52 -11.25
N SER A 21 9.14 2.77 -11.50
CA SER A 21 10.26 2.04 -10.87
C SER A 21 10.78 2.69 -9.59
N ALA A 22 10.20 3.82 -9.16
CA ALA A 22 10.73 4.62 -8.05
C ALA A 22 10.81 3.87 -6.71
N TRP A 23 9.99 2.83 -6.53
CA TRP A 23 9.96 2.01 -5.30
C TRP A 23 10.73 0.69 -5.42
N ARG A 24 11.52 0.50 -6.49
CA ARG A 24 12.17 -0.80 -6.74
C ARG A 24 13.35 -1.07 -5.81
N ASN A 25 14.13 -0.05 -5.44
CA ASN A 25 15.35 -0.23 -4.65
C ASN A 25 15.38 0.76 -3.49
N PHE A 26 15.91 0.33 -2.35
CA PHE A 26 16.26 1.21 -1.25
C PHE A 26 17.54 0.69 -0.61
N TYR A 27 18.60 1.49 -0.63
CA TYR A 27 19.89 1.11 -0.10
C TYR A 27 20.02 1.57 1.35
N ALA A 28 20.36 0.65 2.24
CA ALA A 28 20.65 0.92 3.64
C ALA A 28 21.87 0.13 4.08
N GLU A 29 22.51 0.56 5.16
CA GLU A 29 23.55 -0.20 5.82
C GLU A 29 22.94 -1.18 6.82
N VAL A 30 23.30 -2.46 6.72
CA VAL A 30 22.84 -3.52 7.62
C VAL A 30 24.06 -4.27 8.12
N GLY A 31 24.43 -4.06 9.39
CA GLY A 31 25.62 -4.66 9.98
C GLY A 31 26.92 -4.24 9.28
N GLY A 32 27.07 -2.95 8.95
CA GLY A 32 28.24 -2.42 8.25
C GLY A 32 28.27 -2.65 6.74
N VAL A 33 27.27 -3.32 6.17
CA VAL A 33 27.23 -3.66 4.73
C VAL A 33 26.09 -2.94 4.02
N LYS A 34 26.42 -2.23 2.93
CA LYS A 34 25.44 -1.64 2.01
C LYS A 34 24.59 -2.74 1.36
N LYS A 35 23.27 -2.65 1.51
CA LYS A 35 22.31 -3.63 1.00
C LYS A 35 21.10 -2.94 0.38
N ASP A 36 20.62 -3.47 -0.75
CA ASP A 36 19.27 -3.16 -1.22
C ASP A 36 18.26 -3.95 -0.39
N VAL A 37 17.62 -3.28 0.57
CA VAL A 37 16.69 -3.92 1.51
C VAL A 37 15.36 -4.30 0.83
N LEU A 38 15.09 -3.79 -0.37
CA LEU A 38 13.89 -4.13 -1.14
C LEU A 38 14.10 -5.31 -2.08
N LYS A 39 15.33 -5.82 -2.22
CA LYS A 39 15.70 -6.93 -3.10
C LYS A 39 15.19 -6.72 -4.53
N ASN A 40 15.54 -5.59 -5.14
CA ASN A 40 15.11 -5.25 -6.50
C ASN A 40 13.59 -5.29 -6.69
N GLY A 41 12.83 -4.90 -5.66
CA GLY A 41 11.38 -4.71 -5.69
C GLY A 41 10.57 -5.87 -5.11
N ASP A 42 11.20 -6.98 -4.71
CA ASP A 42 10.51 -8.14 -4.16
C ASP A 42 9.85 -7.82 -2.80
N LEU A 43 10.43 -6.90 -2.02
CA LEU A 43 9.95 -6.51 -0.67
C LEU A 43 9.38 -5.08 -0.65
N SER A 44 8.95 -4.56 -1.80
CA SER A 44 8.60 -3.14 -1.96
C SER A 44 7.17 -2.77 -1.53
N CYS A 45 6.29 -3.72 -1.19
CA CYS A 45 4.87 -3.40 -0.95
C CYS A 45 4.65 -2.39 0.18
N ALA A 46 5.26 -2.59 1.34
CA ALA A 46 5.20 -1.66 2.47
C ALA A 46 5.89 -0.33 2.15
N PHE A 47 7.06 -0.38 1.50
CA PHE A 47 7.79 0.81 1.12
C PHE A 47 6.99 1.71 0.17
N PHE A 48 6.36 1.12 -0.85
CA PHE A 48 5.47 1.82 -1.76
C PHE A 48 4.29 2.48 -1.02
N ALA A 49 3.52 1.70 -0.26
CA ALA A 49 2.34 2.22 0.41
C ALA A 49 2.69 3.32 1.41
N THR A 50 3.71 3.11 2.24
CA THR A 50 4.10 4.08 3.27
C THR A 50 4.76 5.32 2.70
N SER A 51 5.53 5.22 1.60
CA SER A 51 6.05 6.40 0.90
C SER A 51 4.92 7.30 0.39
N VAL A 52 3.88 6.71 -0.22
CA VAL A 52 2.70 7.46 -0.67
C VAL A 52 2.01 8.13 0.51
N LEU A 53 1.78 7.39 1.59
CA LEU A 53 1.09 7.91 2.78
C LEU A 53 1.86 9.06 3.43
N LEU A 54 3.19 8.95 3.52
CA LEU A 54 4.06 9.97 4.09
C LEU A 54 4.04 11.27 3.29
N ILE A 55 4.05 11.20 1.95
CA ILE A 55 3.97 12.38 1.06
C ILE A 55 2.72 13.22 1.34
N PHE A 56 1.62 12.60 1.79
CA PHE A 56 0.37 13.29 2.12
C PHE A 56 0.19 13.58 3.62
N GLY A 57 1.21 13.32 4.44
CA GLY A 57 1.19 13.49 5.89
C GLY A 57 0.14 12.61 6.56
N LEU A 58 -0.07 11.39 6.07
CA LEU A 58 -1.07 10.45 6.59
C LEU A 58 -0.47 9.38 7.51
N ILE A 59 0.86 9.32 7.61
CA ILE A 59 1.62 8.51 8.58
C ILE A 59 2.89 9.29 8.98
N GLU A 60 3.57 8.84 10.04
CA GLU A 60 4.78 9.52 10.55
C GLU A 60 6.06 9.19 9.77
N LYS A 61 6.21 7.95 9.29
CA LYS A 61 7.44 7.54 8.58
C LYS A 61 7.24 6.41 7.58
N VAL A 62 8.25 6.20 6.73
CA VAL A 62 8.29 5.06 5.81
C VAL A 62 8.56 3.76 6.58
N HIS A 63 7.91 2.67 6.16
CA HIS A 63 8.15 1.32 6.69
C HIS A 63 8.45 0.32 5.59
N PHE A 64 9.32 -0.64 5.91
CA PHE A 64 9.69 -1.77 5.04
C PHE A 64 8.91 -3.05 5.36
N THR A 65 8.08 -3.05 6.41
CA THR A 65 7.26 -4.20 6.80
C THR A 65 5.80 -3.79 6.94
N VAL A 66 4.88 -4.71 6.64
CA VAL A 66 3.43 -4.47 6.80
C VAL A 66 3.08 -4.28 8.28
N LYS A 67 3.69 -5.05 9.18
CA LYS A 67 3.51 -4.89 10.63
C LYS A 67 3.85 -3.47 11.11
N GLY A 68 4.99 -2.92 10.69
CA GLY A 68 5.38 -1.55 11.01
C GLY A 68 4.40 -0.52 10.45
N ALA A 69 4.00 -0.70 9.17
CA ALA A 69 3.03 0.17 8.52
C ALA A 69 1.67 0.18 9.25
N VAL A 70 1.14 -0.98 9.65
CA VAL A 70 -0.13 -1.08 10.39
C VAL A 70 -0.05 -0.35 11.74
N GLY A 71 1.03 -0.54 12.49
CA GLY A 71 1.20 0.16 13.77
C GLY A 71 1.26 1.69 13.62
N ASP A 72 1.83 2.20 12.53
CA ASP A 72 1.86 3.64 12.24
C ASP A 72 0.52 4.16 11.73
N LEU A 73 -0.19 3.40 10.88
CA LEU A 73 -1.57 3.72 10.47
C LEU A 73 -2.46 3.94 11.70
N GLU A 74 -2.45 3.00 12.64
CA GLU A 74 -3.25 3.06 13.87
C GLU A 74 -2.88 4.29 14.73
N LYS A 75 -1.58 4.57 14.92
CA LYS A 75 -1.09 5.75 15.65
C LYS A 75 -1.44 7.06 14.94
N SER A 76 -1.41 7.06 13.62
CA SER A 76 -1.71 8.20 12.76
C SER A 76 -3.21 8.40 12.53
N GLY A 77 -4.08 7.76 13.33
CA GLY A 77 -5.51 8.02 13.33
C GLY A 77 -6.30 7.35 12.20
N TRP A 78 -5.71 6.36 11.52
CA TRP A 78 -6.47 5.50 10.63
C TRP A 78 -7.37 4.57 11.43
N LYS A 79 -8.60 4.39 10.94
CA LYS A 79 -9.58 3.50 11.57
C LYS A 79 -9.94 2.35 10.64
N GLU A 80 -10.10 1.17 11.22
CA GLU A 80 -10.61 0.02 10.48
C GLU A 80 -12.08 0.25 10.09
N ILE A 81 -12.43 -0.15 8.88
CA ILE A 81 -13.77 0.01 8.28
C ILE A 81 -14.16 -1.28 7.55
N ASN A 82 -15.46 -1.52 7.36
CA ASN A 82 -15.95 -2.72 6.67
C ASN A 82 -16.20 -2.50 5.17
N ASN A 83 -16.35 -1.25 4.74
CA ASN A 83 -16.79 -0.90 3.38
C ASN A 83 -15.66 -0.29 2.54
N LEU A 84 -15.35 -0.87 1.39
CA LEU A 84 -14.30 -0.36 0.49
C LEU A 84 -14.55 1.09 0.04
N LYS A 85 -13.52 1.93 0.16
CA LYS A 85 -13.54 3.33 -0.28
C LYS A 85 -12.34 3.67 -1.11
N PRO A 86 -12.49 4.43 -2.22
CA PRO A 86 -11.36 4.94 -2.99
C PRO A 86 -10.33 5.62 -2.08
N GLY A 87 -9.12 5.08 -2.04
CA GLY A 87 -8.03 5.55 -1.20
C GLY A 87 -7.88 4.82 0.14
N ALA A 88 -8.78 3.88 0.47
CA ALA A 88 -8.59 3.03 1.64
C ALA A 88 -7.34 2.17 1.49
N VAL A 89 -6.61 2.00 2.59
CA VAL A 89 -5.48 1.07 2.66
C VAL A 89 -6.03 -0.33 2.87
N LEU A 90 -5.58 -1.27 2.06
CA LEU A 90 -5.96 -2.67 2.13
C LEU A 90 -4.79 -3.48 2.68
N ILE A 91 -5.07 -4.31 3.69
CA ILE A 91 -4.15 -5.35 4.15
C ILE A 91 -4.70 -6.69 3.70
N TRP A 92 -3.89 -7.44 2.96
CA TRP A 92 -4.21 -8.81 2.54
C TRP A 92 -3.44 -9.82 3.38
N GLU A 93 -4.08 -10.98 3.58
CA GLU A 93 -3.47 -12.13 4.26
C GLU A 93 -2.16 -12.58 3.62
N LYS A 94 -1.38 -13.38 4.35
CA LYS A 94 -0.21 -14.07 3.81
C LYS A 94 -0.65 -15.02 2.70
N ASN A 95 0.13 -15.11 1.63
CA ASN A 95 -0.09 -16.13 0.60
C ASN A 95 0.68 -17.40 1.00
N LYS A 96 0.19 -18.60 0.65
CA LYS A 96 0.92 -19.87 0.82
C LYS A 96 2.36 -19.82 0.29
N PHE A 97 2.61 -19.04 -0.76
CA PHE A 97 3.94 -18.87 -1.36
C PHE A 97 4.78 -17.72 -0.77
N PHE A 98 4.16 -16.79 -0.03
CA PHE A 98 4.83 -15.62 0.53
C PHE A 98 4.46 -15.48 2.00
N SER A 99 5.45 -15.61 2.89
CA SER A 99 5.27 -15.58 4.35
C SER A 99 4.83 -14.22 4.92
N ASN A 100 4.68 -13.20 4.06
CA ASN A 100 4.34 -11.83 4.45
C ASN A 100 2.94 -11.45 3.98
N GLU A 101 2.27 -10.67 4.84
CA GLU A 101 1.09 -9.91 4.48
C GLU A 101 1.42 -8.93 3.35
N HIS A 102 0.38 -8.39 2.73
CA HIS A 102 0.55 -7.42 1.65
C HIS A 102 -0.29 -6.19 1.89
N ILE A 103 0.15 -5.07 1.32
CA ILE A 103 -0.43 -3.75 1.54
C ILE A 103 -0.52 -2.99 0.22
N GLY A 104 -1.56 -2.16 0.10
CA GLY A 104 -1.84 -1.36 -1.08
C GLY A 104 -3.10 -0.53 -0.88
N PHE A 105 -3.64 0.00 -1.97
CA PHE A 105 -4.76 0.94 -1.94
C PHE A 105 -5.92 0.45 -2.79
N TYR A 106 -7.14 0.65 -2.31
CA TYR A 106 -8.33 0.52 -3.13
C TYR A 106 -8.48 1.73 -4.05
N LEU A 107 -8.77 1.50 -5.34
CA LEU A 107 -8.95 2.57 -6.32
C LEU A 107 -10.44 2.90 -6.51
N ASN A 108 -11.18 2.01 -7.17
CA ASN A 108 -12.62 2.05 -7.44
C ASN A 108 -12.97 0.84 -8.31
N LYS A 109 -14.27 0.59 -8.59
CA LYS A 109 -14.73 -0.41 -9.58
C LYS A 109 -14.00 -1.76 -9.45
N LYS A 110 -13.86 -2.27 -8.22
CA LYS A 110 -13.16 -3.53 -7.91
C LYS A 110 -11.66 -3.55 -8.24
N LYS A 111 -11.03 -2.38 -8.43
CA LYS A 111 -9.59 -2.25 -8.67
C LYS A 111 -8.86 -1.82 -7.40
N ALA A 112 -7.69 -2.39 -7.20
CA ALA A 112 -6.70 -1.97 -6.22
C ALA A 112 -5.34 -1.77 -6.90
N ILE A 113 -4.40 -1.16 -6.20
CA ILE A 113 -3.01 -1.06 -6.62
C ILE A 113 -2.09 -1.40 -5.45
N SER A 114 -1.06 -2.17 -5.76
CA SER A 114 -0.01 -2.55 -4.82
C SER A 114 1.26 -2.89 -5.59
N ASN A 115 2.39 -3.03 -4.90
CA ASN A 115 3.60 -3.55 -5.55
C ASN A 115 3.36 -4.99 -6.04
N TYR A 116 3.64 -5.28 -7.30
CA TYR A 116 3.49 -6.62 -7.85
C TYR A 116 4.84 -7.29 -8.00
N PHE A 117 5.05 -8.42 -7.29
CA PHE A 117 6.35 -9.07 -7.20
C PHE A 117 6.93 -9.46 -8.57
N LEU A 118 6.13 -10.00 -9.50
CA LEU A 118 6.65 -10.38 -10.84
C LEU A 118 7.12 -9.17 -11.66
N LYS A 119 6.43 -8.03 -11.54
CA LYS A 119 6.79 -6.80 -12.28
C LYS A 119 7.76 -5.91 -11.51
N LYS A 120 7.93 -6.14 -10.21
CA LYS A 120 8.81 -5.38 -9.30
C LYS A 120 8.50 -3.88 -9.29
N LYS A 121 7.20 -3.54 -9.39
CA LYS A 121 6.65 -2.17 -9.50
C LYS A 121 5.18 -2.14 -9.04
N PRO A 122 4.62 -0.96 -8.68
CA PRO A 122 3.18 -0.81 -8.46
C PRO A 122 2.36 -1.21 -9.69
N PHE A 123 1.31 -1.99 -9.50
CA PHE A 123 0.46 -2.49 -10.57
C PHE A 123 -1.01 -2.53 -10.15
N GLN A 124 -1.91 -2.18 -11.07
CA GLN A 124 -3.34 -2.23 -10.82
C GLN A 124 -3.87 -3.65 -11.05
N HIS A 125 -4.66 -4.16 -10.11
CA HIS A 125 -5.26 -5.49 -10.16
C HIS A 125 -6.65 -5.51 -9.54
N HIS A 126 -7.38 -6.61 -9.68
CA HIS A 126 -8.64 -6.79 -8.95
C HIS A 126 -8.37 -6.80 -7.43
N PHE A 127 -9.22 -6.15 -6.62
CA PHE A 127 -8.98 -5.98 -5.18
C PHE A 127 -8.87 -7.29 -4.38
N THR A 128 -9.42 -8.39 -4.90
CA THR A 128 -9.29 -9.76 -4.34
C THR A 128 -8.22 -10.63 -5.03
N TYR A 129 -7.43 -10.06 -5.95
CA TYR A 129 -6.57 -10.78 -6.89
C TYR A 129 -7.32 -11.76 -7.82
N GLY A 130 -8.60 -11.49 -8.05
CA GLY A 130 -9.52 -12.36 -8.79
C GLY A 130 -10.27 -13.31 -7.84
N THR A 131 -10.96 -14.29 -8.42
CA THR A 131 -11.74 -15.28 -7.67
C THR A 131 -11.46 -16.69 -8.17
N ILE A 132 -11.47 -17.67 -7.27
CA ILE A 132 -11.42 -19.10 -7.57
C ILE A 132 -12.65 -19.73 -6.90
N ASN A 133 -13.52 -20.36 -7.69
CA ASN A 133 -14.78 -20.94 -7.20
C ASN A 133 -15.66 -19.94 -6.41
N GLY A 134 -15.74 -18.69 -6.89
CA GLY A 134 -16.49 -17.62 -6.22
C GLY A 134 -15.78 -16.99 -5.01
N LEU A 135 -14.66 -17.55 -4.54
CA LEU A 135 -13.91 -17.05 -3.40
C LEU A 135 -12.74 -16.15 -3.81
N PRO A 136 -12.40 -15.10 -3.04
CA PRO A 136 -11.20 -14.29 -3.27
C PRO A 136 -9.93 -15.13 -3.42
N LYS A 137 -9.12 -14.87 -4.44
CA LYS A 137 -7.78 -15.50 -4.56
C LYS A 137 -6.86 -15.10 -3.41
N ARG A 138 -7.10 -13.92 -2.83
CA ARG A 138 -6.44 -13.46 -1.61
C ARG A 138 -7.42 -12.64 -0.77
N LYS A 139 -7.62 -13.05 0.49
CA LYS A 139 -8.53 -12.38 1.42
C LYS A 139 -7.95 -11.05 1.89
N ILE A 140 -8.81 -10.04 1.99
CA ILE A 140 -8.51 -8.79 2.70
C ILE A 140 -8.80 -9.04 4.17
N ILE A 141 -7.83 -8.76 5.04
CA ILE A 141 -7.93 -8.97 6.48
C ILE A 141 -8.18 -7.67 7.25
N LYS A 142 -7.80 -6.52 6.69
CA LYS A 142 -8.11 -5.19 7.24
C LYS A 142 -8.31 -4.18 6.12
N ILE A 143 -9.19 -3.21 6.34
CA ILE A 143 -9.39 -2.04 5.48
C ILE A 143 -9.30 -0.81 6.38
N PHE A 144 -8.40 0.12 6.07
CA PHE A 144 -8.22 1.34 6.85
C PHE A 144 -8.70 2.58 6.09
N TRP A 145 -9.33 3.51 6.82
CA TRP A 145 -9.71 4.83 6.34
C TRP A 145 -9.20 5.95 7.25
N HIS A 146 -8.78 7.05 6.64
CA HIS A 146 -8.33 8.25 7.35
C HIS A 146 -9.35 9.39 7.19
N LYS A 147 -9.66 10.07 8.30
CA LYS A 147 -10.66 11.17 8.33
C LYS A 147 -10.31 12.34 7.39
N GLU A 148 -9.03 12.58 7.15
CA GLU A 148 -8.59 13.65 6.24
C GLU A 148 -8.84 13.37 4.75
N LEU A 149 -9.20 12.13 4.40
CA LEU A 149 -9.61 11.77 3.04
C LEU A 149 -11.11 11.98 2.81
N GLY A 150 -11.80 12.58 3.79
CA GLY A 150 -13.23 12.87 3.79
C GLY A 150 -13.99 12.04 4.81
N ARG A 151 -15.28 12.36 4.94
CA ARG A 151 -16.16 11.68 5.90
C ARG A 151 -16.19 10.17 5.68
N PRO A 152 -16.20 9.37 6.76
CA PRO A 152 -16.48 7.95 6.67
C PRO A 152 -17.93 7.68 6.21
#